data_AF-A0A6H9USV9-F1
#
_entry.id   AF-A0A6H9USV9-F1
#
_cell.length_a   1.000
_cell.length_b   1.000
_cell.length_c   1.000
_cell.angle_alpha   90.00
_cell.angle_beta   90.00
_cell.angle_gamma   90.00
#
_symmetry.space_group_name_H-M   'P 1'
#
loop_
_entity.id
_entity.type
_entity.pdbx_description
1 polymer ?
#
loop_
_entity_poly.entity_id
_entity_poly.type
_entity_poly.pdbx_seq_one_letter_code
_entity_poly.pdbx_strand_id
1 'polypeptide(L)'
;MRKNTRRGLGGASVLLAVALGAYYVVDPFSEPSKPAPLSGEEVSVAAKSFLDAWAEGDFPAAVEATSDAEAATNALRDFRERARVARVSYGAVRRAGTTVAFSLRALIRADGGEVPWRYQSSLKVVRNQSSGEPQVEWDPSVIHPRLGQGDVLETARAQKPELQALDRDGKALNPEDFPSLAGILAALDERYGRLVAGTPGFQVQIRESGNRAVTPLHPVTPGKPGKIRTTLSVSLQRAAEKAAKKHPESSAVAIQPSSGHILAVANHRKDGFNAAFLGKLAPGSTMKIITAAMLLEKRLVAETGKVPCPKFSTFEGATFHNVNKFDIPEGSFSDGFIQSCNTTFIEFADDVAADDLTKESQEVFGIGLNWRSGVSTFDGAVPVAEGSESAAAMIGQGRVQMNPLNMASVVATASTGTFRQPVLVPPELDGRAIVRSQRTLPRVVARQLRSMLARTATEGTAADAMRGLPGDVGAKTGSAEVGGSDVADSWFTAYRGDVAAAAVVQRGGHGGDAAGPLVREILQAGG
;
A
#
# COMPACT_ATOMS: atom_id res chain seq x y z
N MET A 1 -39.62 74.55 -57.23
CA MET A 1 -39.12 75.81 -57.86
C MET A 1 -38.48 76.70 -56.78
N ARG A 2 -37.62 77.65 -57.18
CA ARG A 2 -36.77 78.52 -56.31
C ARG A 2 -37.55 79.63 -55.56
N LYS A 3 -36.98 80.11 -54.44
CA LYS A 3 -36.99 81.53 -53.97
C LYS A 3 -35.76 81.81 -53.07
N ASN A 4 -35.44 83.10 -52.86
CA ASN A 4 -34.18 83.63 -52.29
C ASN A 4 -34.48 84.51 -51.01
N THR A 5 -33.57 85.13 -50.24
CA THR A 5 -32.13 85.50 -50.42
C THR A 5 -31.37 85.68 -49.07
N ARG A 6 -30.04 85.79 -49.14
CA ARG A 6 -28.99 86.21 -48.16
C ARG A 6 -29.36 87.20 -47.02
N ARG A 7 -28.60 87.07 -45.90
CA ARG A 7 -27.94 88.16 -45.14
C ARG A 7 -26.72 87.60 -44.36
N GLY A 8 -25.77 88.43 -43.89
CA GLY A 8 -24.61 87.97 -43.10
C GLY A 8 -23.68 89.06 -42.54
N LEU A 9 -22.79 88.61 -41.63
CA LEU A 9 -21.62 89.25 -40.96
C LEU A 9 -21.78 90.50 -40.06
N GLY A 10 -21.11 90.47 -38.90
CA GLY A 10 -20.41 91.64 -38.32
C GLY A 10 -20.34 91.83 -36.78
N GLY A 11 -19.29 91.34 -36.11
CA GLY A 11 -18.46 92.13 -35.17
C GLY A 11 -18.81 92.37 -33.67
N ALA A 12 -17.78 92.15 -32.82
CA ALA A 12 -17.39 92.91 -31.59
C ALA A 12 -18.02 92.63 -30.18
N SER A 13 -17.23 91.88 -29.38
CA SER A 13 -16.79 92.05 -27.98
C SER A 13 -17.47 92.98 -26.96
N VAL A 14 -17.75 92.45 -25.75
CA VAL A 14 -17.68 93.16 -24.43
C VAL A 14 -17.17 92.19 -23.34
N LEU A 15 -16.34 92.69 -22.41
CA LEU A 15 -15.81 92.00 -21.22
C LEU A 15 -16.64 92.30 -19.96
N LEU A 16 -16.73 91.36 -19.02
CA LEU A 16 -16.98 91.65 -17.60
C LEU A 16 -16.35 90.56 -16.71
N ALA A 17 -15.81 90.93 -15.55
CA ALA A 17 -15.12 90.02 -14.63
C ALA A 17 -15.54 90.27 -13.17
N VAL A 18 -15.81 89.20 -12.41
CA VAL A 18 -15.86 89.18 -10.94
C VAL A 18 -15.37 87.81 -10.45
N ALA A 19 -14.61 87.79 -9.36
CA ALA A 19 -13.97 86.59 -8.79
C ALA A 19 -14.81 85.92 -7.70
N LEU A 20 -14.66 84.59 -7.56
CA LEU A 20 -14.99 83.82 -6.36
C LEU A 20 -13.88 82.79 -6.13
N GLY A 21 -13.32 82.75 -4.91
CA GLY A 21 -12.20 81.89 -4.57
C GLY A 21 -12.64 80.49 -4.11
N ALA A 22 -11.84 79.48 -4.44
CA ALA A 22 -11.94 78.15 -3.85
C ALA A 22 -10.93 78.02 -2.70
N TYR A 23 -11.42 77.83 -1.48
CA TYR A 23 -10.60 77.40 -0.35
C TYR A 23 -10.16 75.96 -0.54
N TYR A 24 -8.85 75.69 -0.45
CA TYR A 24 -8.36 74.33 -0.21
C TYR A 24 -8.63 73.99 1.27
N VAL A 25 -9.71 73.25 1.52
CA VAL A 25 -9.88 72.55 2.79
C VAL A 25 -8.97 71.33 2.75
N VAL A 26 -7.81 71.44 3.40
CA VAL A 26 -6.97 70.28 3.71
C VAL A 26 -7.66 69.56 4.87
N ASP A 27 -8.32 68.44 4.58
CA ASP A 27 -8.96 67.61 5.59
C ASP A 27 -7.89 66.89 6.44
N PRO A 28 -7.71 67.25 7.73
CA PRO A 28 -6.69 66.64 8.58
C PRO A 28 -7.00 65.19 8.97
N PHE A 29 -8.19 64.67 8.60
CA PHE A 29 -8.72 63.37 9.03
C PHE A 29 -8.95 62.39 7.86
N SER A 30 -8.29 62.60 6.72
CA SER A 30 -8.20 61.54 5.71
C SER A 30 -7.41 60.35 6.27
N GLU A 31 -8.11 59.26 6.58
CA GLU A 31 -7.46 57.99 6.91
C GLU A 31 -6.49 57.61 5.78
N PRO A 32 -5.28 57.11 6.08
CA PRO A 32 -4.36 56.64 5.05
C PRO A 32 -5.08 55.59 4.21
N SER A 33 -5.27 55.89 2.93
CA SER A 33 -6.09 55.07 2.04
C SER A 33 -5.51 53.65 1.97
N LYS A 34 -6.38 52.65 2.19
CA LYS A 34 -5.97 51.24 2.16
C LYS A 34 -5.22 50.96 0.86
N PRO A 35 -3.99 50.41 0.91
CA PRO A 35 -3.17 50.26 -0.30
C PRO A 35 -3.92 49.46 -1.37
N ALA A 36 -3.86 49.93 -2.61
CA ALA A 36 -4.58 49.31 -3.72
C ALA A 36 -4.17 47.82 -3.87
N PRO A 37 -5.12 46.91 -4.18
CA PRO A 37 -4.81 45.52 -4.47
C PRO A 37 -3.73 45.41 -5.55
N LEU A 38 -2.82 44.44 -5.41
CA LEU A 38 -1.79 44.18 -6.41
C LEU A 38 -2.43 43.77 -7.74
N SER A 39 -2.05 44.48 -8.80
CA SER A 39 -2.40 44.12 -10.18
C SER A 39 -1.67 42.85 -10.62
N GLY A 40 -2.21 42.17 -11.64
CA GLY A 40 -1.57 40.99 -12.21
C GLY A 40 -0.20 41.26 -12.84
N GLU A 41 0.05 42.52 -13.24
CA GLU A 41 1.32 42.98 -13.79
C GLU A 41 2.36 43.18 -12.69
N GLU A 42 2.03 43.93 -11.63
CA GLU A 42 2.88 44.11 -10.43
C GLU A 42 3.35 42.75 -9.87
N VAL A 43 2.44 41.79 -9.71
CA VAL A 43 2.76 40.42 -9.25
C VAL A 43 3.74 39.73 -10.20
N SER A 44 3.54 39.87 -11.51
CA SER A 44 4.37 39.19 -12.51
C SER A 44 5.77 39.81 -12.61
N VAL A 45 5.87 41.14 -12.51
CA VAL A 45 7.15 41.88 -12.54
C VAL A 45 7.97 41.59 -11.28
N ALA A 46 7.39 41.69 -10.09
CA ALA A 46 8.11 41.43 -8.84
C ALA A 46 8.57 39.96 -8.74
N ALA A 47 7.71 39.01 -9.11
CA ALA A 47 8.08 37.60 -9.16
C ALA A 47 9.21 37.33 -10.17
N LYS A 48 9.18 37.97 -11.35
CA LYS A 48 10.24 37.81 -12.35
C LYS A 48 11.55 38.41 -11.86
N SER A 49 11.52 39.62 -11.29
CA SER A 49 12.71 40.31 -10.75
C SER A 49 13.47 39.43 -9.74
N PHE A 50 12.75 38.88 -8.76
CA PHE A 50 13.32 37.95 -7.78
C PHE A 50 13.90 36.69 -8.44
N LEU A 51 13.15 36.05 -9.36
CA LEU A 51 13.56 34.80 -10.00
C LEU A 51 14.74 34.98 -10.97
N ASP A 52 14.82 36.10 -11.69
CA ASP A 52 15.97 36.48 -12.52
C ASP A 52 17.22 36.63 -11.66
N ALA A 53 17.18 37.52 -10.66
CA ALA A 53 18.30 37.80 -9.77
C ALA A 53 18.80 36.53 -9.06
N TRP A 54 17.88 35.68 -8.58
CA TRP A 54 18.25 34.40 -7.96
C TRP A 54 18.90 33.41 -8.95
N ALA A 55 18.41 33.34 -10.19
CA ALA A 55 18.97 32.45 -11.22
C ALA A 55 20.34 32.92 -11.75
N GLU A 56 20.52 34.23 -11.90
CA GLU A 56 21.79 34.86 -12.29
C GLU A 56 22.83 34.82 -11.15
N GLY A 57 22.37 34.66 -9.91
CA GLY A 57 23.20 34.58 -8.71
C GLY A 57 23.50 35.94 -8.07
N ASP A 58 22.77 36.98 -8.46
CA ASP A 58 22.72 38.28 -7.81
C ASP A 58 21.86 38.18 -6.53
N PHE A 59 22.48 37.64 -5.48
CA PHE A 59 21.83 37.51 -4.19
C PHE A 59 21.46 38.83 -3.53
N PRO A 60 22.26 39.92 -3.60
CA PRO A 60 21.82 41.24 -3.13
C PRO A 60 20.47 41.66 -3.73
N ALA A 61 20.34 41.66 -5.07
CA ALA A 61 19.09 42.04 -5.72
C ALA A 61 17.94 41.06 -5.42
N ALA A 62 18.22 39.75 -5.36
CA ALA A 62 17.22 38.75 -4.98
C ALA A 62 16.73 38.90 -3.53
N VAL A 63 17.60 39.35 -2.62
CA VAL A 63 17.27 39.60 -1.21
C VAL A 63 16.45 40.88 -1.06
N GLU A 64 16.85 41.96 -1.73
CA GLU A 64 16.14 43.25 -1.70
C GLU A 64 14.71 43.14 -2.26
N ALA A 65 14.45 42.20 -3.17
CA ALA A 65 13.12 41.92 -3.69
C ALA A 65 12.17 41.18 -2.72
N THR A 66 12.53 41.01 -1.44
CA THR A 66 11.79 40.19 -0.46
C THR A 66 11.36 40.96 0.79
N SER A 67 10.31 40.48 1.46
CA SER A 67 9.78 41.10 2.68
C SER A 67 10.61 40.87 3.95
N ASP A 68 11.62 40.00 3.91
CA ASP A 68 12.54 39.71 5.02
C ASP A 68 13.95 39.45 4.46
N ALA A 69 14.71 40.53 4.32
CA ALA A 69 16.04 40.49 3.73
C ALA A 69 17.05 39.67 4.55
N GLU A 70 16.90 39.63 5.89
CA GLU A 70 17.84 38.89 6.75
C GLU A 70 17.60 37.37 6.64
N ALA A 71 16.33 36.93 6.69
CA ALA A 71 15.97 35.54 6.49
C ALA A 71 16.30 35.07 5.06
N ALA A 72 16.00 35.90 4.04
CA ALA A 72 16.34 35.63 2.64
C ALA A 72 17.86 35.46 2.43
N THR A 73 18.68 36.37 2.97
CA THR A 73 20.14 36.30 2.87
C THR A 73 20.68 34.99 3.43
N ASN A 74 20.24 34.63 4.64
CA ASN A 74 20.70 33.42 5.32
C ASN A 74 20.31 32.15 4.56
N ALA A 75 19.06 32.08 4.07
CA ALA A 75 18.54 30.91 3.39
C ALA A 75 19.12 30.73 1.96
N LEU A 76 19.30 31.81 1.20
CA LEU A 76 19.93 31.77 -0.14
C LEU A 76 21.42 31.41 -0.07
N ARG A 77 22.13 31.89 0.96
CA ARG A 77 23.51 31.47 1.27
C ARG A 77 23.56 29.97 1.59
N ASP A 78 22.74 29.50 2.53
CA ASP A 78 22.70 28.08 2.91
C ASP A 78 22.32 27.18 1.72
N PHE A 79 21.41 27.61 0.85
CA PHE A 79 21.07 26.92 -0.40
C PHE A 79 22.28 26.80 -1.36
N ARG A 80 23.10 27.85 -1.52
CA ARG A 80 24.34 27.76 -2.32
C ARG A 80 25.42 26.92 -1.66
N GLU A 81 25.63 27.10 -0.36
CA GLU A 81 26.77 26.55 0.37
C GLU A 81 26.49 25.16 0.96
N ARG A 82 25.47 25.04 1.83
CA ARG A 82 25.13 23.78 2.51
C ARG A 82 24.44 22.81 1.57
N ALA A 83 23.46 23.26 0.78
CA ALA A 83 22.86 22.42 -0.26
C ALA A 83 23.75 22.27 -1.51
N ARG A 84 24.92 22.91 -1.52
CA ARG A 84 25.97 22.81 -2.55
C ARG A 84 25.52 23.20 -3.97
N VAL A 85 24.47 23.98 -4.11
CA VAL A 85 23.98 24.42 -5.43
C VAL A 85 25.06 25.28 -6.10
N ALA A 86 25.42 24.91 -7.33
CA ALA A 86 26.34 25.65 -8.19
C ALA A 86 25.60 26.73 -9.00
N ARG A 87 24.45 26.36 -9.58
CA ARG A 87 23.63 27.20 -10.46
C ARG A 87 22.16 26.88 -10.30
N VAL A 88 21.32 27.88 -10.53
CA VAL A 88 19.86 27.76 -10.61
C VAL A 88 19.41 28.17 -12.01
N SER A 89 18.33 27.57 -12.46
CA SER A 89 17.53 28.05 -13.59
C SER A 89 16.08 27.76 -13.27
N TYR A 90 15.16 28.65 -13.66
CA TYR A 90 13.73 28.42 -13.52
C TYR A 90 13.07 28.28 -14.90
N GLY A 91 11.93 27.60 -14.94
CA GLY A 91 11.19 27.26 -16.15
C GLY A 91 9.79 27.85 -16.14
N ALA A 92 8.81 27.04 -16.53
CA ALA A 92 7.41 27.45 -16.65
C ALA A 92 6.89 28.19 -15.41
N VAL A 93 6.44 29.44 -15.60
CA VAL A 93 5.86 30.32 -14.57
C VAL A 93 4.35 30.42 -14.78
N ARG A 94 3.56 30.31 -13.70
CA ARG A 94 2.10 30.44 -13.73
C ARG A 94 1.59 31.25 -12.53
N ARG A 95 0.87 32.34 -12.79
CA ARG A 95 0.25 33.19 -11.76
C ARG A 95 -1.20 32.76 -11.47
N ALA A 96 -1.55 32.70 -10.20
CA ALA A 96 -2.91 32.57 -9.69
C ALA A 96 -3.12 33.59 -8.56
N GLY A 97 -3.89 34.65 -8.83
CA GLY A 97 -3.98 35.79 -7.89
C GLY A 97 -2.62 36.46 -7.68
N THR A 98 -2.17 36.50 -6.42
CA THR A 98 -0.85 36.97 -5.97
C THR A 98 0.21 35.86 -5.85
N THR A 99 -0.17 34.60 -6.06
CA THR A 99 0.74 33.45 -6.02
C THR A 99 1.30 33.16 -7.40
N VAL A 100 2.59 32.85 -7.47
CA VAL A 100 3.31 32.50 -8.71
C VAL A 100 4.00 31.16 -8.51
N ALA A 101 3.51 30.13 -9.20
CA ALA A 101 4.13 28.81 -9.24
C ALA A 101 5.18 28.74 -10.37
N PHE A 102 6.31 28.10 -10.10
CA PHE A 102 7.41 27.95 -11.04
C PHE A 102 8.06 26.56 -10.95
N SER A 103 8.72 26.11 -12.02
CA SER A 103 9.61 24.96 -11.98
C SER A 103 11.06 25.40 -11.80
N LEU A 104 11.78 24.77 -10.87
CA LEU A 104 13.20 25.02 -10.63
C LEU A 104 14.05 23.86 -11.18
N ARG A 105 15.25 24.19 -11.66
CA ARG A 105 16.36 23.27 -11.90
C ARG A 105 17.61 23.81 -11.21
N ALA A 106 18.00 23.17 -10.11
CA ALA A 106 19.26 23.40 -9.43
C ALA A 106 20.33 22.42 -9.93
N LEU A 107 21.58 22.86 -10.03
CA LEU A 107 22.74 22.01 -10.30
C LEU A 107 23.52 21.83 -9.01
N ILE A 108 23.55 20.61 -8.46
CA ILE A 108 24.20 20.31 -7.17
C ILE A 108 25.65 19.90 -7.43
N ARG A 109 26.60 20.51 -6.72
CA ARG A 109 28.02 20.13 -6.81
C ARG A 109 28.26 18.78 -6.13
N ALA A 110 28.80 17.84 -6.90
CA ALA A 110 29.07 16.47 -6.50
C ALA A 110 30.51 16.08 -6.86
N ASP A 111 31.02 15.02 -6.23
CA ASP A 111 32.30 14.43 -6.62
C ASP A 111 32.13 13.82 -8.03
N GLY A 112 32.82 14.40 -9.02
CA GLY A 112 32.72 14.00 -10.44
C GLY A 112 31.80 14.87 -11.31
N GLY A 113 31.18 15.94 -10.80
CA GLY A 113 30.46 16.91 -11.65
C GLY A 113 29.30 17.65 -10.99
N GLU A 114 28.31 18.01 -11.80
CA GLU A 114 27.07 18.68 -11.35
C GLU A 114 25.84 17.79 -11.60
N VAL A 115 24.99 17.64 -10.58
CA VAL A 115 23.81 16.76 -10.61
C VAL A 115 22.54 17.60 -10.71
N PRO A 116 21.69 17.41 -11.75
CA PRO A 116 20.53 18.25 -11.98
C PRO A 116 19.30 17.83 -11.16
N TRP A 117 19.01 18.59 -10.10
CA TRP A 117 17.79 18.46 -9.32
C TRP A 117 16.68 19.32 -9.93
N ARG A 118 15.51 18.74 -10.21
CA ARG A 118 14.31 19.45 -10.72
C ARG A 118 13.13 19.28 -9.77
N TYR A 119 12.41 20.36 -9.49
CA TYR A 119 11.21 20.36 -8.66
C TYR A 119 10.30 21.55 -9.01
N GLN A 120 9.11 21.61 -8.41
CA GLN A 120 8.21 22.77 -8.48
C GLN A 120 8.26 23.51 -7.14
N SER A 121 8.12 24.83 -7.20
CA SER A 121 7.98 25.70 -6.03
C SER A 121 7.00 26.82 -6.35
N SER A 122 6.70 27.66 -5.36
CA SER A 122 5.85 28.83 -5.53
C SER A 122 6.27 29.95 -4.59
N LEU A 123 6.03 31.19 -5.01
CA LEU A 123 6.15 32.38 -4.18
C LEU A 123 4.83 33.14 -4.16
N LYS A 124 4.65 34.00 -3.15
CA LYS A 124 3.54 34.94 -3.06
C LYS A 124 4.10 36.37 -3.11
N VAL A 125 3.41 37.27 -3.78
CA VAL A 125 3.76 38.70 -3.82
C VAL A 125 2.83 39.46 -2.87
N VAL A 126 3.42 40.33 -2.06
CA VAL A 126 2.74 41.24 -1.13
C VAL A 126 3.18 42.66 -1.39
N ARG A 127 2.41 43.64 -0.91
CA ARG A 127 2.80 45.05 -1.00
C ARG A 127 3.60 45.42 0.26
N ASN A 128 4.79 45.99 0.08
CA ASN A 128 5.59 46.55 1.16
C ASN A 128 4.78 47.68 1.83
N GLN A 129 4.63 47.64 3.16
CA GLN A 129 3.79 48.61 3.88
C GLN A 129 4.45 49.99 4.04
N SER A 130 5.77 50.08 3.86
CA SER A 130 6.55 51.32 4.00
C SER A 130 6.80 52.01 2.65
N SER A 131 7.20 51.28 1.61
CA SER A 131 7.43 51.85 0.27
C SER A 131 6.21 51.80 -0.65
N GLY A 132 5.23 50.93 -0.35
CA GLY A 132 4.09 50.67 -1.24
C GLY A 132 4.42 49.77 -2.44
N GLU A 133 5.67 49.33 -2.60
CA GLU A 133 6.13 48.56 -3.75
C GLU A 133 5.78 47.07 -3.63
N PRO A 134 5.56 46.34 -4.74
CA PRO A 134 5.39 44.89 -4.72
C PRO A 134 6.70 44.16 -4.42
N GLN A 135 6.67 43.23 -3.46
CA GLN A 135 7.82 42.41 -3.05
C GLN A 135 7.40 40.96 -2.84
N VAL A 136 8.34 40.01 -2.91
CA VAL A 136 8.09 38.61 -2.56
C VAL A 136 7.88 38.49 -1.05
N GLU A 137 6.77 37.89 -0.64
CA GLU A 137 6.57 37.47 0.75
C GLU A 137 7.57 36.35 1.05
N TRP A 138 8.55 36.65 1.91
CA TRP A 138 9.61 35.69 2.19
C TRP A 138 9.08 34.54 3.05
N ASP A 139 9.26 33.32 2.55
CA ASP A 139 9.12 32.09 3.33
C ASP A 139 10.10 31.03 2.78
N PRO A 140 10.70 30.18 3.63
CA PRO A 140 11.61 29.12 3.17
C PRO A 140 11.01 28.19 2.11
N SER A 141 9.68 28.03 2.06
CA SER A 141 9.00 27.25 1.02
C SER A 141 9.22 27.78 -0.41
N VAL A 142 9.57 29.07 -0.58
CA VAL A 142 9.99 29.65 -1.87
C VAL A 142 11.20 28.92 -2.43
N ILE A 143 12.17 28.58 -1.58
CA ILE A 143 13.37 27.81 -1.97
C ILE A 143 12.97 26.37 -2.32
N HIS A 144 12.17 25.72 -1.48
CA HIS A 144 11.67 24.36 -1.73
C HIS A 144 10.40 24.09 -0.91
N PRO A 145 9.29 23.57 -1.48
CA PRO A 145 7.96 23.57 -0.86
C PRO A 145 7.79 22.70 0.40
N ARG A 146 8.80 21.91 0.79
CA ARG A 146 8.82 21.16 2.06
C ARG A 146 9.68 21.80 3.16
N LEU A 147 10.27 22.97 2.91
CA LEU A 147 11.17 23.64 3.85
C LEU A 147 10.36 24.54 4.79
N GLY A 148 10.40 24.24 6.09
CA GLY A 148 9.76 25.04 7.14
C GLY A 148 10.69 26.08 7.77
N GLN A 149 10.15 26.82 8.73
CA GLN A 149 10.90 27.85 9.45
C GLN A 149 12.01 27.22 10.33
N GLY A 150 13.24 27.71 10.13
CA GLY A 150 14.45 27.22 10.80
C GLY A 150 15.02 25.90 10.24
N ASP A 151 14.36 25.27 9.27
CA ASP A 151 14.85 24.03 8.66
C ASP A 151 16.10 24.26 7.82
N VAL A 152 17.03 23.29 7.80
CA VAL A 152 18.27 23.39 7.04
C VAL A 152 18.21 22.49 5.81
N LEU A 153 18.27 23.10 4.62
CA LEU A 153 18.53 22.40 3.38
C LEU A 153 20.05 22.15 3.23
N GLU A 154 20.46 20.90 3.09
CA GLU A 154 21.88 20.53 2.97
C GLU A 154 22.10 19.36 1.99
N THR A 155 23.29 19.29 1.41
CA THR A 155 23.79 18.10 0.71
C THR A 155 24.73 17.36 1.65
N ALA A 156 24.28 16.22 2.15
CA ALA A 156 24.97 15.42 3.15
C ALA A 156 24.91 13.93 2.82
N ARG A 157 25.67 13.13 3.57
CA ARG A 157 25.61 11.67 3.46
C ARG A 157 24.26 11.17 3.99
N ALA A 158 23.59 10.30 3.23
CA ALA A 158 22.31 9.71 3.63
C ALA A 158 22.46 8.92 4.95
N GLN A 159 21.39 8.87 5.77
CA GLN A 159 21.44 8.21 7.10
C GLN A 159 21.70 6.70 7.04
N LYS A 160 21.35 6.05 5.93
CA LYS A 160 21.51 4.60 5.70
C LYS A 160 21.82 4.36 4.22
N PRO A 161 22.47 3.24 3.84
CA PRO A 161 22.53 2.84 2.44
C PRO A 161 21.12 2.54 1.92
N GLU A 162 20.93 2.70 0.61
CA GLU A 162 19.75 2.15 -0.08
C GLU A 162 19.75 0.62 0.10
N LEU A 163 18.58 0.04 0.34
CA LEU A 163 18.43 -1.41 0.44
C LEU A 163 18.05 -2.01 -0.92
N GLN A 164 18.87 -2.92 -1.43
CA GLN A 164 18.52 -3.79 -2.56
C GLN A 164 18.02 -5.13 -2.03
N ALA A 165 16.73 -5.40 -2.20
CA ALA A 165 16.16 -6.72 -1.94
C ALA A 165 16.48 -7.67 -3.09
N LEU A 166 16.87 -8.89 -2.71
CA LEU A 166 17.13 -10.00 -3.61
C LEU A 166 16.16 -11.14 -3.33
N ASP A 167 15.84 -11.91 -4.37
CA ASP A 167 15.18 -13.20 -4.26
C ASP A 167 16.12 -14.28 -3.70
N ARG A 168 15.60 -15.48 -3.44
CA ARG A 168 16.35 -16.61 -2.87
C ARG A 168 17.57 -17.02 -3.69
N ASP A 169 17.55 -16.76 -5.00
CA ASP A 169 18.63 -17.08 -5.95
C ASP A 169 19.60 -15.89 -6.16
N GLY A 170 19.34 -14.74 -5.55
CA GLY A 170 20.16 -13.53 -5.65
C GLY A 170 19.78 -12.56 -6.76
N LYS A 171 18.62 -12.72 -7.41
CA LYS A 171 18.11 -11.78 -8.42
C LYS A 171 17.47 -10.57 -7.74
N ALA A 172 17.61 -9.37 -8.32
CA ALA A 172 17.00 -8.17 -7.77
C ALA A 172 15.46 -8.22 -7.82
N LEU A 173 14.82 -7.70 -6.76
CA LEU A 173 13.38 -7.50 -6.65
C LEU A 173 13.07 -6.01 -6.76
N ASN A 174 12.57 -5.58 -7.92
CA ASN A 174 12.26 -4.18 -8.20
C ASN A 174 10.73 -3.95 -8.13
N PRO A 175 10.25 -2.83 -7.56
CA PRO A 175 8.82 -2.52 -7.51
C PRO A 175 8.21 -2.25 -8.90
N GLU A 176 9.01 -1.87 -9.90
CA GLU A 176 8.56 -1.68 -11.29
C GLU A 176 8.22 -3.02 -11.97
N ASP A 177 9.02 -4.06 -11.69
CA ASP A 177 8.77 -5.44 -12.13
C ASP A 177 7.62 -6.09 -11.37
N PHE A 178 7.54 -5.79 -10.05
CA PHE A 178 6.64 -6.44 -9.10
C PHE A 178 5.91 -5.39 -8.23
N PRO A 179 4.87 -4.72 -8.76
CA PRO A 179 4.17 -3.64 -8.05
C PRO A 179 3.59 -4.07 -6.69
N SER A 180 3.20 -5.34 -6.54
CA SER A 180 2.68 -5.87 -5.27
C SER A 180 3.73 -5.87 -4.15
N LEU A 181 5.02 -5.83 -4.51
CA LEU A 181 6.12 -5.80 -3.54
C LEU A 181 6.45 -4.39 -3.05
N ALA A 182 5.98 -3.31 -3.66
CA ALA A 182 6.46 -1.95 -3.36
C ALA A 182 6.40 -1.59 -1.87
N GLY A 183 5.26 -1.83 -1.20
CA GLY A 183 5.12 -1.61 0.24
C GLY A 183 5.92 -2.58 1.11
N ILE A 184 6.15 -3.81 0.63
CA ILE A 184 6.98 -4.81 1.32
C ILE A 184 8.45 -4.39 1.26
N LEU A 185 8.93 -3.96 0.09
CA LEU A 185 10.31 -3.47 -0.11
C LEU A 185 10.60 -2.23 0.73
N ALA A 186 9.64 -1.30 0.81
CA ALA A 186 9.73 -0.14 1.71
C ALA A 186 9.83 -0.56 3.19
N ALA A 187 9.01 -1.51 3.64
CA ALA A 187 9.07 -2.04 5.01
C ALA A 187 10.39 -2.80 5.29
N LEU A 188 10.96 -3.48 4.29
CA LEU A 188 12.29 -4.09 4.41
C LEU A 188 13.39 -3.04 4.53
N ASP A 189 13.35 -1.97 3.72
CA ASP A 189 14.30 -0.86 3.80
C ASP A 189 14.21 -0.11 5.14
N GLU A 190 13.00 0.16 5.64
CA GLU A 190 12.78 0.77 6.95
C GLU A 190 13.40 -0.06 8.08
N ARG A 191 13.08 -1.36 8.13
CA ARG A 191 13.49 -2.26 9.22
C ARG A 191 14.94 -2.72 9.15
N TYR A 192 15.43 -3.05 7.95
CA TYR A 192 16.73 -3.72 7.75
C TYR A 192 17.78 -2.83 7.07
N GLY A 193 17.44 -1.66 6.53
CA GLY A 193 18.37 -0.79 5.81
C GLY A 193 19.59 -0.31 6.63
N ARG A 194 19.51 -0.36 7.97
CA ARG A 194 20.64 -0.08 8.89
C ARG A 194 21.47 -1.33 9.27
N LEU A 195 20.99 -2.53 8.99
CA LEU A 195 21.65 -3.81 9.30
C LEU A 195 22.41 -4.38 8.09
N VAL A 196 22.05 -3.97 6.87
CA VAL A 196 22.69 -4.45 5.64
C VAL A 196 24.04 -3.77 5.38
N ALA A 197 25.01 -4.55 4.90
CA ALA A 197 26.33 -4.04 4.53
C ALA A 197 26.27 -3.23 3.22
N GLY A 198 26.27 -1.89 3.35
CA GLY A 198 26.30 -0.94 2.24
C GLY A 198 26.97 0.37 2.66
N THR A 199 27.24 1.27 1.71
CA THR A 199 27.78 2.60 2.00
C THR A 199 26.78 3.67 1.55
N PRO A 200 26.25 4.51 2.46
CA PRO A 200 25.30 5.56 2.09
C PRO A 200 25.90 6.53 1.06
N GLY A 201 25.09 6.92 0.08
CA GLY A 201 25.42 7.97 -0.88
C GLY A 201 25.35 9.37 -0.28
N PHE A 202 25.51 10.38 -1.14
CA PHE A 202 25.18 11.77 -0.82
C PHE A 202 23.84 12.15 -1.43
N GLN A 203 23.07 12.97 -0.72
CA GLN A 203 21.74 13.43 -1.13
C GLN A 203 21.51 14.87 -0.68
N VAL A 204 20.66 15.61 -1.40
CA VAL A 204 20.01 16.80 -0.88
C VAL A 204 18.92 16.34 0.10
N GLN A 205 18.90 16.94 1.28
CA GLN A 205 17.97 16.62 2.36
C GLN A 205 17.59 17.88 3.16
N ILE A 206 16.44 17.82 3.81
CA ILE A 206 16.04 18.78 4.84
C ILE A 206 16.36 18.17 6.19
N ARG A 207 17.03 18.91 7.07
CA ARG A 207 17.10 18.63 8.50
C ARG A 207 16.16 19.57 9.23
N GLU A 208 15.13 19.00 9.85
CA GLU A 208 14.10 19.73 10.60
C GLU A 208 14.68 20.41 11.85
N SER A 209 14.24 21.64 12.13
CA SER A 209 14.80 22.48 13.19
C SER A 209 14.63 21.92 14.61
N GLY A 210 13.46 21.33 14.91
CA GLY A 210 13.09 20.87 16.25
C GLY A 210 13.58 19.47 16.60
N ASN A 211 13.10 18.46 15.89
CA ASN A 211 13.38 17.03 16.16
C ASN A 211 14.68 16.52 15.50
N ARG A 212 15.30 17.31 14.61
CA ARG A 212 16.43 16.93 13.73
C ARG A 212 16.15 15.70 12.86
N ALA A 213 14.89 15.43 12.55
CA ALA A 213 14.51 14.47 11.52
C ALA A 213 15.10 14.90 10.17
N VAL A 214 15.40 13.92 9.33
CA VAL A 214 16.03 14.16 8.02
C VAL A 214 15.10 13.64 6.93
N THR A 215 14.57 14.57 6.13
CA THR A 215 13.70 14.29 5.00
C THR A 215 14.52 14.31 3.70
N PRO A 216 14.74 13.17 3.03
CA PRO A 216 15.47 13.11 1.77
C PRO A 216 14.68 13.81 0.65
N LEU A 217 15.39 14.54 -0.21
CA LEU A 217 14.82 15.24 -1.36
C LEU A 217 15.30 14.70 -2.71
N HIS A 218 16.61 14.48 -2.86
CA HIS A 218 17.21 14.12 -4.15
C HIS A 218 18.57 13.42 -3.98
N PRO A 219 18.82 12.25 -4.61
CA PRO A 219 20.14 11.64 -4.62
C PRO A 219 21.13 12.50 -5.42
N VAL A 220 22.35 12.63 -4.92
CA VAL A 220 23.45 13.40 -5.55
C VAL A 220 24.54 12.45 -6.03
N THR A 221 25.11 11.66 -5.13
CA THR A 221 26.10 10.63 -5.48
C THR A 221 25.57 9.29 -4.97
N PRO A 222 25.39 8.27 -5.84
CA PRO A 222 24.83 7.00 -5.42
C PRO A 222 25.71 6.31 -4.36
N GLY A 223 25.06 5.62 -3.43
CA GLY A 223 25.73 4.76 -2.48
C GLY A 223 26.15 3.43 -3.11
N LYS A 224 26.69 2.54 -2.27
CA LYS A 224 26.66 1.10 -2.56
C LYS A 224 25.48 0.52 -1.79
N PRO A 225 24.43 0.00 -2.45
CA PRO A 225 23.25 -0.47 -1.76
C PRO A 225 23.60 -1.68 -0.88
N GLY A 226 23.03 -1.71 0.32
CA GLY A 226 23.09 -2.87 1.18
C GLY A 226 22.14 -3.94 0.68
N LYS A 227 22.59 -5.19 0.64
CA LYS A 227 21.83 -6.30 0.06
C LYS A 227 21.13 -7.11 1.15
N ILE A 228 19.83 -7.35 0.99
CA ILE A 228 19.07 -8.32 1.79
C ILE A 228 18.59 -9.45 0.88
N ARG A 229 18.78 -10.71 1.30
CA ARG A 229 18.18 -11.86 0.63
C ARG A 229 16.84 -12.18 1.29
N THR A 230 15.79 -12.26 0.48
CA THR A 230 14.47 -12.74 0.87
C THR A 230 14.30 -14.22 0.46
N THR A 231 13.21 -14.84 0.89
CA THR A 231 12.82 -16.19 0.48
C THR A 231 12.06 -16.24 -0.85
N LEU A 232 11.69 -15.09 -1.41
CA LEU A 232 10.88 -14.99 -2.63
C LEU A 232 11.61 -15.63 -3.82
N SER A 233 10.85 -16.02 -4.84
CA SER A 233 11.36 -16.53 -6.11
C SER A 233 10.83 -15.65 -7.24
N VAL A 234 11.72 -15.08 -8.07
CA VAL A 234 11.32 -14.20 -9.17
C VAL A 234 10.38 -14.87 -10.18
N SER A 235 10.49 -16.19 -10.41
CA SER A 235 9.58 -16.92 -11.32
C SER A 235 8.17 -17.02 -10.75
N LEU A 236 8.04 -17.44 -9.48
CA LEU A 236 6.75 -17.55 -8.80
C LEU A 236 6.12 -16.18 -8.54
N GLN A 237 6.92 -15.17 -8.19
CA GLN A 237 6.43 -13.79 -8.04
C GLN A 237 5.85 -13.27 -9.35
N ARG A 238 6.52 -13.50 -10.49
CA ARG A 238 6.02 -13.12 -11.81
C ARG A 238 4.73 -13.84 -12.18
N ALA A 239 4.59 -15.12 -11.81
CA ALA A 239 3.36 -15.88 -12.00
C ALA A 239 2.21 -15.32 -11.14
N ALA A 240 2.45 -15.06 -9.85
CA ALA A 240 1.46 -14.49 -8.93
C ALA A 240 0.99 -13.09 -9.36
N GLU A 241 1.90 -12.20 -9.75
CA GLU A 241 1.58 -10.86 -10.27
C GLU A 241 0.74 -10.95 -11.56
N LYS A 242 1.10 -11.84 -12.49
CA LYS A 242 0.35 -12.06 -13.73
C LYS A 242 -1.06 -12.60 -13.45
N ALA A 243 -1.18 -13.53 -12.52
CA ALA A 243 -2.45 -14.16 -12.16
C ALA A 243 -3.38 -13.16 -11.43
N ALA A 244 -2.88 -12.45 -10.42
CA ALA A 244 -3.64 -11.42 -9.70
C ALA A 244 -4.13 -10.30 -10.62
N LYS A 245 -3.34 -9.89 -11.62
CA LYS A 245 -3.73 -8.86 -12.61
C LYS A 245 -4.99 -9.20 -13.41
N LYS A 246 -5.46 -10.45 -13.42
CA LYS A 246 -6.71 -10.86 -14.10
C LYS A 246 -7.98 -10.52 -13.32
N HIS A 247 -7.90 -10.36 -12.00
CA HIS A 247 -9.06 -10.11 -11.14
C HIS A 247 -8.79 -8.91 -10.24
N PRO A 248 -9.64 -7.86 -10.27
CA PRO A 248 -9.55 -6.77 -9.30
C PRO A 248 -9.94 -7.27 -7.91
N GLU A 249 -9.44 -6.58 -6.88
CA GLU A 249 -9.60 -6.96 -5.47
C GLU A 249 -9.13 -8.40 -5.16
N SER A 250 -8.12 -8.87 -5.90
CA SER A 250 -7.49 -10.17 -5.68
C SER A 250 -6.21 -10.06 -4.85
N SER A 251 -5.90 -11.12 -4.12
CA SER A 251 -4.69 -11.24 -3.31
C SER A 251 -4.27 -12.68 -3.18
N ALA A 252 -2.97 -12.97 -3.32
CA ALA A 252 -2.45 -14.33 -3.36
C ALA A 252 -1.07 -14.46 -2.73
N VAL A 253 -0.78 -15.64 -2.18
CA VAL A 253 0.52 -15.99 -1.60
C VAL A 253 0.91 -17.41 -2.01
N ALA A 254 2.21 -17.62 -2.25
CA ALA A 254 2.82 -18.94 -2.36
C ALA A 254 3.86 -19.12 -1.24
N ILE A 255 3.90 -20.31 -0.63
CA ILE A 255 4.91 -20.72 0.34
C ILE A 255 5.47 -22.12 -0.01
N GLN A 256 6.63 -22.45 0.56
CA GLN A 256 7.26 -23.76 0.47
C GLN A 256 6.93 -24.61 1.71
N PRO A 257 6.11 -25.68 1.62
CA PRO A 257 5.72 -26.50 2.77
C PRO A 257 6.87 -27.12 3.56
N SER A 258 8.00 -27.45 2.93
CA SER A 258 9.17 -28.04 3.60
C SER A 258 9.95 -27.07 4.50
N SER A 259 9.74 -25.75 4.37
CA SER A 259 10.52 -24.73 5.07
C SER A 259 9.71 -23.59 5.69
N GLY A 260 8.49 -23.32 5.23
CA GLY A 260 7.74 -22.11 5.55
C GLY A 260 8.20 -20.88 4.74
N HIS A 261 9.13 -21.02 3.80
CA HIS A 261 9.60 -19.91 2.99
C HIS A 261 8.48 -19.33 2.12
N ILE A 262 8.26 -18.01 2.21
CA ILE A 262 7.31 -17.30 1.35
C ILE A 262 7.97 -17.11 -0.02
N LEU A 263 7.37 -17.70 -1.05
CA LEU A 263 7.91 -17.75 -2.42
C LEU A 263 7.37 -16.65 -3.32
N ALA A 264 6.12 -16.23 -3.09
CA ALA A 264 5.48 -15.15 -3.84
C ALA A 264 4.37 -14.49 -3.02
N VAL A 265 4.10 -13.21 -3.30
CA VAL A 265 2.99 -12.45 -2.73
C VAL A 265 2.50 -11.41 -3.74
N ALA A 266 1.22 -11.43 -4.08
CA ALA A 266 0.61 -10.53 -5.07
C ALA A 266 -0.69 -9.92 -4.55
N ASN A 267 -0.94 -8.65 -4.89
CA ASN A 267 -2.16 -7.92 -4.60
C ASN A 267 -2.56 -7.09 -5.84
N HIS A 268 -3.81 -7.21 -6.29
CA HIS A 268 -4.36 -6.36 -7.35
C HIS A 268 -5.60 -5.65 -6.83
N ARG A 269 -5.38 -4.63 -6.01
CA ARG A 269 -6.41 -3.86 -5.31
C ARG A 269 -6.27 -2.37 -5.63
N LYS A 270 -7.40 -1.65 -5.67
CA LYS A 270 -7.39 -0.20 -5.96
C LYS A 270 -6.76 0.65 -4.84
N ASP A 271 -6.80 0.16 -3.61
CA ASP A 271 -6.25 0.81 -2.42
C ASP A 271 -4.74 0.56 -2.21
N GLY A 272 -4.12 -0.33 -3.01
CA GLY A 272 -2.73 -0.74 -2.82
C GLY A 272 -2.47 -1.51 -1.51
N PHE A 273 -3.51 -1.91 -0.77
CA PHE A 273 -3.38 -2.57 0.52
C PHE A 273 -2.82 -3.99 0.35
N ASN A 274 -1.93 -4.41 1.26
CA ASN A 274 -1.37 -5.76 1.26
C ASN A 274 -2.32 -6.76 1.93
N ALA A 275 -3.52 -6.96 1.36
CA ALA A 275 -4.50 -7.91 1.90
C ALA A 275 -3.98 -9.35 1.90
N ALA A 276 -3.02 -9.70 1.04
CA ALA A 276 -2.33 -10.99 1.04
C ALA A 276 -1.67 -11.36 2.38
N PHE A 277 -1.11 -10.38 3.11
CA PHE A 277 -0.46 -10.57 4.42
C PHE A 277 -1.20 -9.93 5.61
N LEU A 278 -2.01 -8.90 5.35
CA LEU A 278 -2.63 -8.05 6.39
C LEU A 278 -4.17 -8.08 6.34
N GLY A 279 -4.75 -8.79 5.38
CA GLY A 279 -6.20 -8.95 5.26
C GLY A 279 -6.81 -9.65 6.48
N LYS A 280 -8.05 -9.27 6.79
CA LYS A 280 -8.87 -9.82 7.87
C LYS A 280 -10.23 -10.21 7.30
N LEU A 281 -10.25 -11.32 6.59
CA LEU A 281 -11.38 -11.76 5.78
C LEU A 281 -11.89 -13.12 6.29
N ALA A 282 -13.17 -13.39 6.16
CA ALA A 282 -13.70 -14.71 6.46
C ALA A 282 -13.17 -15.72 5.42
N PRO A 283 -12.48 -16.82 5.82
CA PRO A 283 -11.91 -17.81 4.90
C PRO A 283 -12.96 -18.72 4.24
N GLY A 284 -14.19 -18.72 4.76
CA GLY A 284 -15.25 -19.64 4.37
C GLY A 284 -14.81 -21.09 4.43
N SER A 285 -15.33 -21.92 3.51
CA SER A 285 -15.07 -23.37 3.50
C SER A 285 -13.61 -23.81 3.33
N THR A 286 -12.64 -22.91 3.16
CA THR A 286 -11.21 -23.28 3.27
C THR A 286 -10.80 -23.55 4.73
N MET A 287 -11.51 -22.98 5.72
CA MET A 287 -11.32 -23.27 7.16
C MET A 287 -11.55 -24.74 7.52
N LYS A 288 -12.41 -25.43 6.76
CA LYS A 288 -12.77 -26.84 6.97
C LYS A 288 -11.58 -27.80 6.94
N ILE A 289 -10.41 -27.38 6.44
CA ILE A 289 -9.15 -28.12 6.60
C ILE A 289 -8.80 -28.30 8.09
N ILE A 290 -8.88 -27.21 8.87
CA ILE A 290 -8.61 -27.22 10.31
C ILE A 290 -9.74 -27.98 11.05
N THR A 291 -10.99 -27.68 10.72
CA THR A 291 -12.15 -28.37 11.32
C THR A 291 -12.11 -29.88 11.09
N ALA A 292 -11.73 -30.32 9.88
CA ALA A 292 -11.57 -31.75 9.58
C ALA A 292 -10.42 -32.39 10.38
N ALA A 293 -9.28 -31.70 10.55
CA ALA A 293 -8.19 -32.19 11.39
C ALA A 293 -8.65 -32.39 12.85
N MET A 294 -9.30 -31.39 13.43
CA MET A 294 -9.88 -31.44 14.78
C MET A 294 -10.85 -32.63 14.96
N LEU A 295 -11.82 -32.79 14.06
CA LEU A 295 -12.82 -33.87 14.14
C LEU A 295 -12.18 -35.27 13.99
N LEU A 296 -11.15 -35.39 13.13
CA LEU A 296 -10.38 -36.62 12.94
C LEU A 296 -9.49 -36.94 14.16
N GLU A 297 -8.87 -35.95 14.81
CA GLU A 297 -8.08 -36.15 16.03
C GLU A 297 -8.96 -36.52 17.23
N LYS A 298 -10.13 -35.89 17.37
CA LYS A 298 -11.16 -36.27 18.36
C LYS A 298 -11.82 -37.62 18.07
N ARG A 299 -11.57 -38.22 16.89
CA ARG A 299 -12.18 -39.49 16.40
C ARG A 299 -13.71 -39.45 16.26
N LEU A 300 -14.28 -38.25 16.11
CA LEU A 300 -15.71 -38.07 15.82
C LEU A 300 -16.04 -38.50 14.39
N VAL A 301 -15.05 -38.41 13.48
CA VAL A 301 -15.16 -38.84 12.09
C VAL A 301 -13.98 -39.71 11.67
N ALA A 302 -14.17 -40.44 10.57
CA ALA A 302 -13.12 -41.04 9.76
C ALA A 302 -13.40 -40.71 8.29
N GLU A 303 -12.37 -40.69 7.44
CA GLU A 303 -12.48 -40.31 6.01
C GLU A 303 -13.64 -41.02 5.28
N THR A 304 -13.79 -42.33 5.49
CA THR A 304 -14.83 -43.17 4.91
C THR A 304 -16.02 -43.43 5.84
N GLY A 305 -16.08 -42.78 7.00
CA GLY A 305 -17.20 -42.89 7.93
C GLY A 305 -18.43 -42.20 7.33
N LYS A 306 -19.63 -42.80 7.49
CA LYS A 306 -20.87 -42.20 7.02
C LYS A 306 -21.16 -40.91 7.80
N VAL A 307 -21.37 -39.81 7.08
CA VAL A 307 -21.82 -38.54 7.63
C VAL A 307 -22.76 -37.90 6.60
N PRO A 308 -24.04 -37.63 6.95
CA PRO A 308 -24.97 -37.05 5.99
C PRO A 308 -24.57 -35.61 5.64
N CYS A 309 -25.02 -35.17 4.48
CA CYS A 309 -24.99 -33.77 4.07
C CYS A 309 -26.43 -33.34 3.74
N PRO A 310 -27.29 -33.05 4.72
CA PRO A 310 -28.64 -32.57 4.45
C PRO A 310 -28.61 -31.15 3.86
N LYS A 311 -29.67 -30.74 3.16
CA LYS A 311 -29.76 -29.39 2.55
C LYS A 311 -29.64 -28.25 3.57
N PHE A 312 -30.15 -28.52 4.77
CA PHE A 312 -30.18 -27.64 5.92
C PHE A 312 -29.74 -28.42 7.17
N SER A 313 -29.09 -27.74 8.11
CA SER A 313 -28.89 -28.20 9.48
C SER A 313 -29.16 -27.04 10.43
N THR A 314 -29.72 -27.32 11.59
CA THR A 314 -30.12 -26.30 12.57
C THR A 314 -29.39 -26.56 13.88
N PHE A 315 -28.70 -25.56 14.39
CA PHE A 315 -27.96 -25.62 15.64
C PHE A 315 -28.17 -24.32 16.42
N GLU A 316 -28.52 -24.43 17.71
CA GLU A 316 -28.78 -23.28 18.60
C GLU A 316 -29.69 -22.20 17.97
N GLY A 317 -30.78 -22.65 17.35
CA GLY A 317 -31.79 -21.82 16.68
C GLY A 317 -31.38 -21.24 15.31
N ALA A 318 -30.10 -21.30 14.92
CA ALA A 318 -29.64 -20.85 13.61
C ALA A 318 -29.73 -21.96 12.56
N THR A 319 -30.16 -21.61 11.34
CA THR A 319 -30.23 -22.54 10.20
C THR A 319 -29.06 -22.32 9.24
N PHE A 320 -28.26 -23.36 9.04
CA PHE A 320 -27.17 -23.42 8.08
C PHE A 320 -27.60 -24.17 6.83
N HIS A 321 -27.07 -23.79 5.66
CA HIS A 321 -27.37 -24.47 4.39
C HIS A 321 -26.11 -24.65 3.54
N ASN A 322 -26.20 -25.55 2.56
CA ASN A 322 -25.19 -25.70 1.53
C ASN A 322 -25.34 -24.64 0.42
N VAL A 323 -24.26 -24.38 -0.33
CA VAL A 323 -24.33 -23.63 -1.60
C VAL A 323 -25.36 -24.31 -2.51
N ASN A 324 -26.23 -23.53 -3.16
CA ASN A 324 -27.33 -24.05 -3.99
C ASN A 324 -28.27 -25.07 -3.30
N LYS A 325 -28.20 -25.22 -1.97
CA LYS A 325 -29.03 -26.14 -1.17
C LYS A 325 -28.95 -27.61 -1.64
N PHE A 326 -27.78 -28.06 -2.10
CA PHE A 326 -27.54 -29.47 -2.41
C PHE A 326 -27.53 -30.36 -1.16
N ASP A 327 -27.71 -31.67 -1.36
CA ASP A 327 -27.58 -32.71 -0.34
C ASP A 327 -26.83 -33.96 -0.83
N ILE A 328 -26.25 -34.69 0.14
CA ILE A 328 -25.65 -36.02 -0.04
C ILE A 328 -26.16 -36.90 1.12
N PRO A 329 -27.32 -37.58 0.97
CA PRO A 329 -27.96 -38.29 2.09
C PRO A 329 -27.11 -39.44 2.66
N GLU A 330 -26.46 -40.21 1.79
CA GLU A 330 -25.66 -41.40 2.15
C GLU A 330 -24.14 -41.16 1.93
N GLY A 331 -23.68 -39.94 2.21
CA GLY A 331 -22.28 -39.55 2.03
C GLY A 331 -21.33 -40.10 3.10
N SER A 332 -20.05 -40.20 2.75
CA SER A 332 -18.96 -40.26 3.73
C SER A 332 -18.54 -38.84 4.16
N PHE A 333 -17.81 -38.73 5.27
CA PHE A 333 -17.18 -37.47 5.69
C PHE A 333 -16.33 -36.85 4.58
N SER A 334 -15.57 -37.67 3.85
CA SER A 334 -14.81 -37.21 2.69
C SER A 334 -15.70 -36.71 1.56
N ASP A 335 -16.87 -37.28 1.31
CA ASP A 335 -17.76 -36.81 0.24
C ASP A 335 -18.32 -35.41 0.57
N GLY A 336 -18.68 -35.20 1.83
CA GLY A 336 -19.02 -33.87 2.34
C GLY A 336 -17.84 -32.88 2.28
N PHE A 337 -16.62 -33.32 2.57
CA PHE A 337 -15.40 -32.49 2.45
C PHE A 337 -15.14 -32.05 1.00
N ILE A 338 -15.13 -32.98 0.04
CA ILE A 338 -14.77 -32.70 -1.37
C ILE A 338 -15.83 -31.86 -2.08
N GLN A 339 -17.11 -32.06 -1.74
CA GLN A 339 -18.24 -31.25 -2.21
C GLN A 339 -18.40 -29.95 -1.40
N SER A 340 -17.54 -29.72 -0.40
CA SER A 340 -17.55 -28.51 0.43
C SER A 340 -18.85 -28.30 1.22
N CYS A 341 -19.57 -29.37 1.56
CA CYS A 341 -20.80 -29.35 2.33
C CYS A 341 -20.61 -28.60 3.65
N ASN A 342 -21.53 -27.70 4.01
CA ASN A 342 -21.55 -27.02 5.30
C ASN A 342 -22.12 -27.96 6.37
N THR A 343 -23.27 -28.57 6.09
CA THR A 343 -24.06 -29.32 7.07
C THR A 343 -23.36 -30.56 7.61
N THR A 344 -22.52 -31.23 6.82
CA THR A 344 -21.59 -32.31 7.27
C THR A 344 -20.68 -31.89 8.44
N PHE A 345 -20.35 -30.61 8.57
CA PHE A 345 -19.53 -30.12 9.70
C PHE A 345 -20.40 -29.63 10.85
N ILE A 346 -21.59 -29.08 10.57
CA ILE A 346 -22.54 -28.62 11.60
C ILE A 346 -23.12 -29.80 12.39
N GLU A 347 -23.20 -30.99 11.79
CA GLU A 347 -23.59 -32.24 12.47
C GLU A 347 -22.83 -32.50 13.79
N PHE A 348 -21.59 -32.03 13.89
CA PHE A 348 -20.72 -32.23 15.07
C PHE A 348 -20.60 -31.00 15.97
N ALA A 349 -21.47 -29.99 15.82
CA ALA A 349 -21.39 -28.77 16.60
C ALA A 349 -21.67 -29.00 18.10
N ASP A 350 -22.50 -29.99 18.45
CA ASP A 350 -22.74 -30.43 19.83
C ASP A 350 -21.56 -31.23 20.44
N ASP A 351 -20.73 -31.88 19.62
CA ASP A 351 -19.62 -32.76 20.05
C ASP A 351 -18.27 -32.02 20.24
N VAL A 352 -18.26 -30.71 19.99
CA VAL A 352 -17.05 -29.86 19.94
C VAL A 352 -17.13 -28.77 20.99
N ALA A 353 -16.09 -28.66 21.83
CA ALA A 353 -16.04 -27.60 22.85
C ALA A 353 -15.77 -26.23 22.19
N ALA A 354 -16.28 -25.16 22.80
CA ALA A 354 -16.18 -23.78 22.32
C ALA A 354 -14.76 -23.31 21.94
N ASP A 355 -13.71 -23.89 22.57
CA ASP A 355 -12.32 -23.57 22.32
C ASP A 355 -11.52 -24.65 21.54
N ASP A 356 -12.12 -25.79 21.19
CA ASP A 356 -11.43 -26.88 20.45
C ASP A 356 -10.89 -26.40 19.10
N LEU A 357 -11.70 -25.65 18.32
CA LEU A 357 -11.27 -25.11 17.03
C LEU A 357 -10.18 -24.03 17.19
N THR A 358 -10.22 -23.28 18.30
CA THR A 358 -9.19 -22.29 18.65
C THR A 358 -7.86 -22.99 18.97
N LYS A 359 -7.91 -24.05 19.79
CA LYS A 359 -6.76 -24.89 20.14
C LYS A 359 -6.17 -25.58 18.92
N GLU A 360 -6.97 -26.23 18.07
CA GLU A 360 -6.48 -26.85 16.83
C GLU A 360 -5.73 -25.82 15.96
N SER A 361 -6.34 -24.65 15.76
CA SER A 361 -5.77 -23.58 14.95
C SER A 361 -4.42 -23.09 15.48
N GLN A 362 -4.28 -22.92 16.79
CA GLN A 362 -3.05 -22.44 17.44
C GLN A 362 -2.00 -23.56 17.58
N GLU A 363 -2.39 -24.69 18.16
CA GLU A 363 -1.49 -25.75 18.60
C GLU A 363 -0.96 -26.61 17.45
N VAL A 364 -1.69 -26.75 16.34
CA VAL A 364 -1.27 -27.50 15.13
C VAL A 364 -0.90 -26.56 14.00
N PHE A 365 -1.81 -25.67 13.62
CA PHE A 365 -1.69 -24.84 12.41
C PHE A 365 -0.96 -23.50 12.65
N GLY A 366 -0.58 -23.22 13.90
CA GLY A 366 0.20 -22.04 14.30
C GLY A 366 -0.52 -20.70 14.16
N ILE A 367 -1.82 -20.70 13.84
CA ILE A 367 -2.64 -19.49 13.65
C ILE A 367 -2.71 -18.69 14.96
N GLY A 368 -2.57 -17.37 14.87
CA GLY A 368 -2.64 -16.44 16.01
C GLY A 368 -1.37 -16.38 16.88
N LEU A 369 -0.32 -17.15 16.59
CA LEU A 369 0.88 -17.25 17.43
C LEU A 369 1.93 -16.10 17.26
N ASN A 370 1.57 -14.95 16.66
CA ASN A 370 2.48 -13.80 16.42
C ASN A 370 3.74 -14.16 15.63
N TRP A 371 3.57 -14.39 14.33
CA TRP A 371 4.60 -14.87 13.43
C TRP A 371 5.71 -13.85 13.23
N ARG A 372 6.95 -14.34 13.33
CA ARG A 372 8.13 -13.57 12.98
C ARG A 372 8.43 -13.79 11.50
N SER A 373 7.60 -13.19 10.63
CA SER A 373 7.68 -13.36 9.16
C SER A 373 8.84 -12.58 8.53
N GLY A 374 9.06 -11.32 8.94
CA GLY A 374 10.19 -10.47 8.51
C GLY A 374 9.72 -9.04 8.26
N VAL A 375 8.59 -8.96 7.59
CA VAL A 375 7.66 -7.83 7.63
C VAL A 375 6.51 -8.14 8.59
N SER A 376 5.64 -7.15 8.82
CA SER A 376 4.39 -7.34 9.57
C SER A 376 3.42 -8.26 8.81
N THR A 377 2.76 -9.15 9.54
CA THR A 377 1.71 -10.04 9.06
C THR A 377 0.53 -10.03 10.03
N PHE A 378 -0.67 -10.32 9.53
CA PHE A 378 -1.80 -10.73 10.36
C PHE A 378 -1.84 -12.25 10.34
N ASP A 379 -1.68 -12.87 11.50
CA ASP A 379 -1.38 -14.31 11.59
C ASP A 379 -2.64 -15.16 11.76
N GLY A 380 -3.78 -14.60 11.34
CA GLY A 380 -5.12 -15.16 11.49
C GLY A 380 -5.68 -14.99 12.91
N ALA A 381 -7.00 -15.07 13.02
CA ALA A 381 -7.71 -15.14 14.29
C ALA A 381 -8.85 -16.16 14.20
N VAL A 382 -8.86 -17.08 15.16
CA VAL A 382 -9.95 -18.03 15.40
C VAL A 382 -10.33 -17.85 16.87
N PRO A 383 -11.27 -16.93 17.19
CA PRO A 383 -11.68 -16.70 18.57
C PRO A 383 -12.54 -17.84 19.10
N VAL A 384 -12.53 -18.02 20.42
CA VAL A 384 -13.51 -18.86 21.13
C VAL A 384 -14.92 -18.35 20.82
N ALA A 385 -15.82 -19.27 20.47
CA ALA A 385 -17.18 -18.98 20.05
C ALA A 385 -18.15 -19.98 20.71
N GLU A 386 -19.33 -19.50 21.06
CA GLU A 386 -20.38 -20.26 21.76
C GLU A 386 -21.71 -20.13 20.98
N GLY A 387 -22.65 -21.04 21.27
CA GLY A 387 -23.94 -21.09 20.58
C GLY A 387 -23.77 -21.21 19.06
N SER A 388 -24.71 -20.68 18.29
CA SER A 388 -24.68 -20.74 16.82
C SER A 388 -23.43 -20.12 16.16
N GLU A 389 -22.63 -19.31 16.87
CA GLU A 389 -21.37 -18.82 16.33
C GLU A 389 -20.29 -19.91 16.26
N SER A 390 -20.28 -20.91 17.16
CA SER A 390 -19.30 -22.01 17.10
C SER A 390 -19.46 -22.82 15.81
N ALA A 391 -20.71 -23.17 15.47
CA ALA A 391 -21.11 -23.79 14.22
C ALA A 391 -20.71 -22.95 12.98
N ALA A 392 -20.89 -21.63 13.03
CA ALA A 392 -20.44 -20.72 11.97
C ALA A 392 -18.90 -20.71 11.83
N ALA A 393 -18.16 -20.73 12.95
CA ALA A 393 -16.69 -20.76 12.95
C ALA A 393 -16.14 -22.06 12.34
N MET A 394 -16.78 -23.21 12.60
CA MET A 394 -16.43 -24.52 12.03
C MET A 394 -16.46 -24.55 10.49
N ILE A 395 -17.24 -23.68 9.85
CA ILE A 395 -17.30 -23.53 8.38
C ILE A 395 -16.59 -22.28 7.86
N GLY A 396 -15.83 -21.57 8.71
CA GLY A 396 -15.02 -20.40 8.36
C GLY A 396 -15.79 -19.08 8.24
N GLN A 397 -16.90 -18.97 8.97
CA GLN A 397 -17.71 -17.76 9.12
C GLN A 397 -17.64 -17.23 10.58
N GLY A 398 -18.56 -16.36 10.99
CA GLY A 398 -18.54 -15.72 12.31
C GLY A 398 -17.33 -14.79 12.48
N ARG A 399 -16.71 -14.78 13.66
CA ARG A 399 -15.52 -13.97 13.97
C ARG A 399 -14.18 -14.55 13.45
N VAL A 400 -14.17 -15.62 12.63
CA VAL A 400 -12.94 -16.16 12.03
C VAL A 400 -12.37 -15.19 10.99
N GLN A 401 -11.09 -14.85 11.10
CA GLN A 401 -10.39 -13.93 10.19
C GLN A 401 -9.08 -14.53 9.69
N MET A 402 -8.85 -14.47 8.38
CA MET A 402 -7.66 -14.97 7.70
C MET A 402 -7.27 -14.07 6.52
N ASN A 403 -6.09 -14.32 5.97
CA ASN A 403 -5.62 -13.84 4.67
C ASN A 403 -4.99 -15.00 3.86
N PRO A 404 -4.65 -14.78 2.58
CA PRO A 404 -3.94 -15.77 1.76
C PRO A 404 -2.66 -16.35 2.36
N LEU A 405 -1.85 -15.59 3.11
CA LEU A 405 -0.68 -16.14 3.80
C LEU A 405 -1.10 -17.20 4.84
N ASN A 406 -2.15 -16.94 5.62
CA ASN A 406 -2.65 -17.91 6.58
C ASN A 406 -3.15 -19.18 5.88
N MET A 407 -3.98 -19.06 4.83
CA MET A 407 -4.54 -20.25 4.18
C MET A 407 -3.50 -21.05 3.38
N ALA A 408 -2.46 -20.42 2.84
CA ALA A 408 -1.31 -21.13 2.29
C ALA A 408 -0.54 -21.92 3.37
N SER A 409 -0.38 -21.35 4.58
CA SER A 409 0.19 -22.03 5.74
C SER A 409 -0.67 -23.22 6.21
N VAL A 410 -2.00 -23.08 6.18
CA VAL A 410 -2.94 -24.16 6.54
C VAL A 410 -2.81 -25.35 5.59
N VAL A 411 -2.83 -25.14 4.27
CA VAL A 411 -2.74 -26.26 3.33
C VAL A 411 -1.34 -26.89 3.30
N ALA A 412 -0.28 -26.11 3.53
CA ALA A 412 1.08 -26.63 3.71
C ALA A 412 1.24 -27.47 4.98
N THR A 413 0.59 -27.06 6.09
CA THR A 413 0.56 -27.83 7.33
C THR A 413 -0.21 -29.14 7.13
N ALA A 414 -1.34 -29.10 6.40
CA ALA A 414 -2.11 -30.28 6.06
C ALA A 414 -1.35 -31.26 5.13
N SER A 415 -0.57 -30.75 4.16
CA SER A 415 0.20 -31.60 3.23
C SER A 415 1.45 -32.22 3.85
N THR A 416 2.04 -31.60 4.87
CA THR A 416 3.27 -32.09 5.54
C THR A 416 3.03 -32.73 6.91
N GLY A 417 1.88 -32.46 7.54
CA GLY A 417 1.58 -32.85 8.91
C GLY A 417 2.22 -31.96 9.98
N THR A 418 2.93 -30.88 9.63
CA THR A 418 3.70 -30.06 10.58
C THR A 418 3.72 -28.60 10.16
N PHE A 419 3.29 -27.71 11.04
CA PHE A 419 3.36 -26.28 10.79
C PHE A 419 4.81 -25.80 10.72
N ARG A 420 5.07 -24.93 9.74
CA ARG A 420 6.30 -24.17 9.61
C ARG A 420 5.91 -22.72 9.44
N GLN A 421 6.29 -21.89 10.41
CA GLN A 421 5.95 -20.48 10.41
C GLN A 421 6.38 -19.84 9.08
N PRO A 422 5.48 -19.10 8.41
CA PRO A 422 5.87 -18.39 7.20
C PRO A 422 7.01 -17.39 7.47
N VAL A 423 7.97 -17.34 6.55
CA VAL A 423 9.17 -16.50 6.63
C VAL A 423 9.42 -15.85 5.28
N LEU A 424 9.57 -14.52 5.27
CA LEU A 424 10.00 -13.73 4.09
C LEU A 424 11.49 -13.40 4.13
N VAL A 425 12.02 -13.14 5.33
CA VAL A 425 13.41 -12.77 5.59
C VAL A 425 14.05 -13.84 6.46
N PRO A 426 15.14 -14.50 6.04
CA PRO A 426 15.79 -15.53 6.85
C PRO A 426 16.09 -15.03 8.28
N PRO A 427 15.66 -15.74 9.34
CA PRO A 427 15.79 -15.28 10.72
C PRO A 427 17.26 -15.16 11.18
N GLU A 428 18.20 -15.76 10.45
CA GLU A 428 19.64 -15.63 10.65
C GLU A 428 20.15 -14.20 10.45
N LEU A 429 19.38 -13.35 9.75
CA LEU A 429 19.74 -11.94 9.51
C LEU A 429 19.61 -11.06 10.77
N ASP A 430 18.59 -11.30 11.59
CA ASP A 430 18.29 -10.51 12.81
C ASP A 430 18.23 -11.36 14.09
N GLY A 431 18.65 -12.63 14.03
CA GLY A 431 18.80 -13.53 15.18
C GLY A 431 17.49 -13.94 15.88
N ARG A 432 16.34 -13.63 15.27
CA ARG A 432 15.03 -13.81 15.90
C ARG A 432 14.60 -15.27 15.98
N ALA A 433 13.95 -15.64 17.09
CA ALA A 433 13.27 -16.92 17.20
C ALA A 433 12.02 -16.95 16.30
N ILE A 434 11.90 -17.99 15.46
CA ILE A 434 10.65 -18.33 14.77
C ILE A 434 9.73 -19.13 15.70
N VAL A 435 8.43 -18.91 15.53
CA VAL A 435 7.37 -19.61 16.24
C VAL A 435 7.32 -21.09 15.81
N ARG A 436 6.94 -21.96 16.75
CA ARG A 436 6.61 -23.37 16.48
C ARG A 436 5.21 -23.65 17.03
N SER A 437 4.49 -24.56 16.38
CA SER A 437 3.24 -25.12 16.89
C SER A 437 3.54 -26.00 18.11
N GLN A 438 2.56 -26.18 19.01
CA GLN A 438 2.75 -26.98 20.22
C GLN A 438 2.77 -28.49 19.92
N ARG A 439 2.01 -28.91 18.90
CA ARG A 439 1.90 -30.29 18.42
C ARG A 439 1.92 -30.32 16.88
N THR A 440 1.91 -31.54 16.35
CA THR A 440 1.86 -31.86 14.92
C THR A 440 0.70 -32.82 14.66
N LEU A 441 0.17 -32.83 13.42
CA LEU A 441 -0.91 -33.73 13.06
C LEU A 441 -0.46 -35.19 13.25
N PRO A 442 -1.23 -36.03 13.97
CA PRO A 442 -0.98 -37.47 14.02
C PRO A 442 -0.94 -38.05 12.61
N ARG A 443 0.03 -38.96 12.34
CA ARG A 443 0.27 -39.52 10.99
C ARG A 443 -0.99 -40.10 10.32
N VAL A 444 -1.95 -40.60 11.11
CA VAL A 444 -3.23 -41.13 10.61
C VAL A 444 -4.16 -40.00 10.14
N VAL A 445 -4.23 -38.88 10.88
CA VAL A 445 -5.01 -37.71 10.50
C VAL A 445 -4.39 -37.00 9.29
N ALA A 446 -3.07 -36.79 9.29
CA ALA A 446 -2.37 -36.17 8.17
C ALA A 446 -2.57 -36.95 6.85
N ARG A 447 -2.60 -38.29 6.88
CA ARG A 447 -2.89 -39.10 5.68
C ARG A 447 -4.33 -38.92 5.19
N GLN A 448 -5.32 -38.99 6.09
CA GLN A 448 -6.73 -38.80 5.72
C GLN A 448 -6.97 -37.39 5.17
N LEU A 449 -6.42 -36.35 5.82
CA LEU A 449 -6.56 -34.97 5.38
C LEU A 449 -5.92 -34.73 4.00
N ARG A 450 -4.75 -35.31 3.73
CA ARG A 450 -4.13 -35.31 2.38
C ARG A 450 -4.97 -36.04 1.35
N SER A 451 -5.53 -37.20 1.70
CA SER A 451 -6.41 -37.97 0.81
C SER A 451 -7.65 -37.14 0.43
N MET A 452 -8.34 -36.54 1.39
CA MET A 452 -9.48 -35.66 1.14
C MET A 452 -9.12 -34.40 0.33
N LEU A 453 -7.96 -33.79 0.57
CA LEU A 453 -7.45 -32.66 -0.23
C LEU A 453 -7.14 -33.10 -1.68
N ALA A 454 -6.54 -34.28 -1.88
CA ALA A 454 -6.25 -34.84 -3.20
C ALA A 454 -7.54 -35.15 -3.96
N ARG A 455 -8.49 -35.86 -3.33
CA ARG A 455 -9.84 -36.09 -3.89
C ARG A 455 -10.53 -34.77 -4.25
N THR A 456 -10.46 -33.75 -3.39
CA THR A 456 -11.02 -32.41 -3.70
C THR A 456 -10.42 -31.82 -4.99
N ALA A 457 -9.13 -32.03 -5.24
CA ALA A 457 -8.42 -31.56 -6.43
C ALA A 457 -8.65 -32.42 -7.70
N THR A 458 -9.14 -33.65 -7.59
CA THR A 458 -9.34 -34.55 -8.75
C THR A 458 -10.80 -34.79 -9.11
N GLU A 459 -11.70 -34.82 -8.13
CA GLU A 459 -13.12 -35.17 -8.29
C GLU A 459 -14.09 -34.22 -7.55
N GLY A 460 -13.60 -33.42 -6.60
CA GLY A 460 -14.41 -32.46 -5.86
C GLY A 460 -14.49 -31.07 -6.49
N THR A 461 -14.92 -30.10 -5.67
CA THR A 461 -15.12 -28.69 -6.08
C THR A 461 -13.88 -27.97 -6.64
N ALA A 462 -12.67 -28.52 -6.51
CA ALA A 462 -11.45 -27.95 -7.08
C ALA A 462 -11.00 -28.63 -8.39
N ALA A 463 -11.69 -29.68 -8.85
CA ALA A 463 -11.27 -30.52 -9.98
C ALA A 463 -11.02 -29.72 -11.28
N ASP A 464 -11.90 -28.78 -11.63
CA ASP A 464 -11.74 -27.97 -12.84
C ASP A 464 -10.52 -27.04 -12.77
N ALA A 465 -10.34 -26.35 -11.64
CA ALA A 465 -9.21 -25.45 -11.43
C ALA A 465 -7.87 -26.21 -11.42
N MET A 466 -7.83 -27.43 -10.88
CA MET A 466 -6.60 -28.25 -10.75
C MET A 466 -6.34 -29.16 -11.96
N ARG A 467 -7.30 -29.33 -12.87
CA ARG A 467 -7.29 -30.25 -14.01
C ARG A 467 -5.95 -30.29 -14.78
N GLY A 468 -5.28 -31.44 -14.79
CA GLY A 468 -4.04 -31.64 -15.55
C GLY A 468 -2.77 -31.06 -14.92
N LEU A 469 -2.79 -30.61 -13.66
CA LEU A 469 -1.57 -30.45 -12.87
C LEU A 469 -1.04 -31.84 -12.47
N PRO A 470 0.24 -32.18 -12.77
CA PRO A 470 0.81 -33.48 -12.45
C PRO A 470 1.36 -33.53 -11.01
N GLY A 471 1.57 -34.76 -10.51
CA GLY A 471 2.26 -35.02 -9.24
C GLY A 471 1.35 -35.07 -8.02
N ASP A 472 1.94 -34.91 -6.84
CA ASP A 472 1.21 -34.83 -5.56
C ASP A 472 0.51 -33.47 -5.46
N VAL A 473 -0.82 -33.48 -5.57
CA VAL A 473 -1.67 -32.30 -5.55
C VAL A 473 -2.81 -32.46 -4.55
N GLY A 474 -3.23 -31.35 -3.95
CA GLY A 474 -4.42 -31.30 -3.13
C GLY A 474 -4.93 -29.88 -2.99
N ALA A 475 -6.24 -29.71 -2.80
CA ALA A 475 -6.89 -28.41 -2.84
C ALA A 475 -8.11 -28.32 -1.92
N LYS A 476 -8.52 -27.09 -1.59
CA LYS A 476 -9.82 -26.80 -0.98
C LYS A 476 -10.34 -25.45 -1.51
N THR A 477 -11.58 -25.47 -1.98
CA THR A 477 -12.35 -24.26 -2.31
C THR A 477 -12.98 -23.65 -1.06
N GLY A 478 -13.27 -22.35 -1.12
CA GLY A 478 -14.17 -21.67 -0.22
C GLY A 478 -14.97 -20.58 -0.93
N SER A 479 -16.13 -20.29 -0.35
CA SER A 479 -16.92 -19.10 -0.63
C SER A 479 -17.25 -18.49 0.74
N ALA A 480 -17.10 -17.18 0.88
CA ALA A 480 -17.48 -16.47 2.09
C ALA A 480 -18.44 -15.32 1.75
N GLU A 481 -19.64 -15.35 2.33
CA GLU A 481 -20.63 -14.27 2.20
C GLU A 481 -20.25 -13.13 3.14
N VAL A 482 -20.22 -11.90 2.62
CA VAL A 482 -19.76 -10.72 3.37
C VAL A 482 -20.83 -9.63 3.33
N GLY A 483 -21.30 -9.23 4.52
CA GLY A 483 -22.08 -8.00 4.70
C GLY A 483 -23.37 -7.87 3.90
N GLY A 484 -24.03 -8.99 3.56
CA GLY A 484 -25.25 -8.99 2.74
C GLY A 484 -25.00 -8.74 1.24
N SER A 485 -23.78 -8.93 0.74
CA SER A 485 -23.49 -8.90 -0.69
C SER A 485 -23.94 -10.20 -1.37
N ASP A 486 -24.63 -10.08 -2.51
CA ASP A 486 -25.10 -11.22 -3.34
C ASP A 486 -23.96 -12.07 -3.95
N VAL A 487 -22.71 -11.60 -3.88
CA VAL A 487 -21.54 -12.28 -4.47
C VAL A 487 -20.49 -12.52 -3.40
N ALA A 488 -20.24 -13.80 -3.12
CA ALA A 488 -19.25 -14.23 -2.14
C ALA A 488 -17.80 -13.88 -2.53
N ASP A 489 -16.94 -13.75 -1.52
CA ASP A 489 -15.50 -13.75 -1.68
C ASP A 489 -15.03 -15.17 -2.09
N SER A 490 -14.41 -15.25 -3.27
CA SER A 490 -13.90 -16.49 -3.86
C SER A 490 -12.59 -16.85 -3.19
N TRP A 491 -12.52 -18.02 -2.54
CA TRP A 491 -11.33 -18.52 -1.85
C TRP A 491 -10.84 -19.83 -2.44
N PHE A 492 -9.52 -19.96 -2.57
CA PHE A 492 -8.91 -21.21 -2.98
C PHE A 492 -7.58 -21.39 -2.28
N THR A 493 -7.30 -22.60 -1.80
CA THR A 493 -5.98 -22.99 -1.31
C THR A 493 -5.62 -24.37 -1.79
N ALA A 494 -4.38 -24.56 -2.24
CA ALA A 494 -3.93 -25.81 -2.84
C ALA A 494 -2.41 -25.96 -2.75
N TYR A 495 -1.93 -27.17 -3.00
CA TYR A 495 -0.51 -27.47 -3.14
C TYR A 495 -0.23 -28.33 -4.38
N ARG A 496 1.01 -28.24 -4.87
CA ARG A 496 1.61 -29.15 -5.84
C ARG A 496 3.05 -29.41 -5.42
N GLY A 497 3.34 -30.63 -4.96
CA GLY A 497 4.64 -30.98 -4.36
C GLY A 497 5.01 -30.01 -3.23
N ASP A 498 6.19 -29.40 -3.32
CA ASP A 498 6.73 -28.47 -2.32
C ASP A 498 6.40 -26.98 -2.62
N VAL A 499 5.27 -26.71 -3.27
CA VAL A 499 4.66 -25.37 -3.34
C VAL A 499 3.21 -25.45 -2.90
N ALA A 500 2.87 -24.69 -1.87
CA ALA A 500 1.51 -24.42 -1.44
C ALA A 500 1.14 -22.96 -1.75
N ALA A 501 -0.08 -22.71 -2.20
CA ALA A 501 -0.55 -21.37 -2.51
C ALA A 501 -2.01 -21.20 -2.12
N ALA A 502 -2.39 -19.97 -1.80
CA ALA A 502 -3.77 -19.59 -1.59
C ALA A 502 -4.05 -18.21 -2.20
N ALA A 503 -5.30 -17.99 -2.57
CA ALA A 503 -5.78 -16.71 -3.05
C ALA A 503 -7.20 -16.43 -2.55
N VAL A 504 -7.52 -15.13 -2.49
CA VAL A 504 -8.86 -14.59 -2.38
C VAL A 504 -9.11 -13.62 -3.53
N VAL A 505 -10.33 -13.62 -4.05
CA VAL A 505 -10.85 -12.57 -4.94
C VAL A 505 -12.14 -12.06 -4.33
N GLN A 506 -12.15 -10.81 -3.86
CA GLN A 506 -13.32 -10.28 -3.17
C GLN A 506 -14.48 -10.05 -4.13
N ARG A 507 -15.69 -10.52 -3.76
CA ARG A 507 -16.84 -10.67 -4.66
C ARG A 507 -16.50 -11.42 -5.95
N GLY A 508 -15.65 -12.44 -5.83
CA GLY A 508 -15.18 -13.27 -6.94
C GLY A 508 -16.05 -14.47 -7.28
N GLY A 509 -17.15 -14.70 -6.55
CA GLY A 509 -18.01 -15.87 -6.73
C GLY A 509 -17.53 -17.07 -5.92
N HIS A 510 -17.67 -18.28 -6.45
CA HIS A 510 -17.21 -19.49 -5.79
C HIS A 510 -15.68 -19.60 -5.85
N GLY A 511 -15.08 -20.35 -4.93
CA GLY A 511 -13.63 -20.57 -4.89
C GLY A 511 -13.00 -21.06 -6.19
N GLY A 512 -13.72 -21.88 -6.97
CA GLY A 512 -13.28 -22.36 -8.27
C GLY A 512 -13.34 -21.34 -9.41
N ASP A 513 -14.10 -20.25 -9.25
CA ASP A 513 -14.44 -19.32 -10.34
C ASP A 513 -13.30 -18.33 -10.63
N ALA A 514 -12.75 -17.71 -9.57
CA ALA A 514 -11.73 -16.66 -9.68
C ALA A 514 -10.42 -16.98 -8.93
N ALA A 515 -10.51 -17.42 -7.67
CA ALA A 515 -9.31 -17.76 -6.89
C ALA A 515 -8.62 -19.06 -7.37
N GLY A 516 -9.39 -20.05 -7.83
CA GLY A 516 -8.87 -21.32 -8.37
C GLY A 516 -7.91 -21.14 -9.55
N PRO A 517 -8.31 -20.47 -10.65
CA PRO A 517 -7.44 -20.18 -11.78
C PRO A 517 -6.17 -19.41 -11.38
N LEU A 518 -6.28 -18.48 -10.42
CA LEU A 518 -5.16 -17.70 -9.90
C LEU A 518 -4.13 -18.61 -9.20
N VAL A 519 -4.58 -19.45 -8.26
CA VAL A 519 -3.72 -20.43 -7.56
C VAL A 519 -3.13 -21.44 -8.53
N ARG A 520 -3.89 -21.91 -9.53
CA ARG A 520 -3.42 -22.83 -10.57
C ARG A 520 -2.20 -22.28 -11.30
N GLU A 521 -2.22 -21.02 -11.74
CA GLU A 521 -1.09 -20.41 -12.47
C GLU A 521 0.18 -20.31 -11.60
N ILE A 522 0.02 -20.00 -10.31
CA ILE A 522 1.11 -20.00 -9.34
C ILE A 522 1.69 -21.41 -9.19
N LEU A 523 0.83 -22.41 -8.94
CA LEU A 523 1.27 -23.80 -8.78
C LEU A 523 1.94 -24.32 -10.05
N GLN A 524 1.42 -24.00 -11.24
CA GLN A 524 1.98 -24.42 -12.54
C GLN A 524 3.39 -23.85 -12.80
N ALA A 525 3.73 -22.69 -12.23
CA ALA A 525 5.07 -22.11 -12.32
C ALA A 525 6.07 -22.64 -11.28
N GLY A 526 5.61 -23.41 -10.28
CA GLY A 526 6.38 -23.80 -9.09
C GLY A 526 6.97 -25.22 -9.05
N GLY A 527 6.76 -26.04 -10.08
CA GLY A 527 7.20 -27.45 -10.13
C GLY A 527 6.73 -28.18 -11.37
#